data_AF-A0A7S1AP75-F1
#
_entry.id   AF-A0A7S1AP75-F1
#
_cell.length_a   1.000
_cell.length_b   1.000
_cell.length_c   1.000
_cell.angle_alpha   90.00
_cell.angle_beta   90.00
_cell.angle_gamma   90.00
#
_symmetry.space_group_name_H-M   'P 1'
#
loop_
_entity.id
_entity.type
_entity.pdbx_description
1 polymer ?
#
loop_
_entity_poly.entity_id
_entity_poly.type
_entity_poly.pdbx_seq_one_letter_code
_entity_poly.pdbx_strand_id
1 'polypeptide(L)'
;KVVGRITHSLMSTVLINDVDEEKLLRHFCLEAECQAVLTAAKEEGFERPEETDERLADAAKLRTLGNEKFQANDYEGAMMRALWALHYLDFSQAKSCLQTSDQKQNSMDILIRVLSNLSLIFLRRGDAYNSVRAADLGLETLKRLPTTEDTTFQAKLLFRRGVARGDRKEFEAALQDLREAAKLQPSDREIRRAIDNCKERIRLDRGAPDDVWRGHFTDMPVTSAASARCRRCWKRLGSLAVDPQHLPTLMMIFALPILVTLVPRILQFVRQS
;
A
#
# COMPACT_ATOMS: atom_id res chain seq x y z
N LYS A 1 7.95 -30.77 -62.01
CA LYS A 1 7.79 -31.61 -60.79
C LYS A 1 8.87 -31.20 -59.80
N VAL A 2 8.49 -30.94 -58.54
CA VAL A 2 9.35 -30.66 -57.37
C VAL A 2 10.03 -29.28 -57.36
N VAL A 3 9.41 -28.33 -56.64
CA VAL A 3 10.11 -27.55 -55.61
C VAL A 3 9.15 -27.45 -54.43
N GLY A 4 9.21 -28.44 -53.53
CA GLY A 4 8.46 -28.43 -52.29
C GLY A 4 8.98 -27.33 -51.38
N ARG A 5 8.13 -26.37 -51.07
CA ARG A 5 8.39 -25.29 -50.11
C ARG A 5 8.34 -25.91 -48.71
N ILE A 6 9.49 -26.30 -48.18
CA ILE A 6 9.63 -26.69 -46.77
C ILE A 6 9.51 -25.41 -45.95
N THR A 7 8.30 -25.12 -45.48
CA THR A 7 8.12 -24.16 -44.39
C THR A 7 8.68 -24.82 -43.15
N HIS A 8 9.89 -24.42 -42.75
CA HIS A 8 10.36 -24.69 -41.40
C HIS A 8 9.37 -24.04 -40.44
N SER A 9 8.50 -24.87 -39.87
CA SER A 9 7.72 -24.53 -38.69
C SER A 9 8.74 -24.13 -37.64
N LEU A 10 8.78 -22.84 -37.32
CA LEU A 10 9.39 -22.34 -36.10
C LEU A 10 8.58 -22.96 -34.98
N MET A 11 8.99 -24.16 -34.57
CA MET A 11 8.73 -24.69 -33.25
C MET A 11 9.19 -23.58 -32.30
N SER A 12 8.23 -22.78 -31.86
CA SER A 12 8.33 -21.96 -30.68
C SER A 12 8.86 -22.88 -29.60
N THR A 13 10.17 -22.86 -29.39
CA THR A 13 10.81 -23.28 -28.16
C THR A 13 10.17 -22.41 -27.09
N VAL A 14 9.05 -22.90 -26.56
CA VAL A 14 8.56 -22.51 -25.26
C VAL A 14 9.74 -22.79 -24.37
N LEU A 15 10.49 -21.73 -24.03
CA LEU A 15 11.40 -21.76 -22.90
C LEU A 15 10.56 -22.36 -21.78
N ILE A 16 10.94 -23.56 -21.34
CA ILE A 16 10.47 -24.14 -20.10
C ILE A 16 11.10 -23.23 -19.03
N ASN A 17 10.54 -22.03 -18.87
CA ASN A 17 10.93 -21.12 -17.81
C ASN A 17 10.53 -21.82 -16.51
N ASP A 18 11.54 -22.28 -15.78
CA ASP A 18 11.64 -21.97 -14.36
C ASP A 18 10.49 -22.47 -13.48
N VAL A 19 10.09 -23.71 -13.72
CA VAL A 19 9.16 -24.44 -12.83
C VAL A 19 9.78 -24.62 -11.43
N ASP A 20 11.11 -24.72 -11.35
CA ASP A 20 11.86 -24.96 -10.12
C ASP A 20 12.66 -23.76 -9.58
N GLU A 21 12.50 -22.56 -10.14
CA GLU A 21 13.20 -21.39 -9.60
C GLU A 21 12.63 -20.93 -8.26
N GLU A 22 13.55 -20.68 -7.33
CA GLU A 22 13.33 -20.03 -6.03
C GLU A 22 12.97 -18.55 -6.24
N LYS A 23 11.75 -18.17 -5.83
CA LYS A 23 11.11 -16.90 -6.20
C LYS A 23 10.98 -15.93 -5.03
N LEU A 24 11.14 -16.38 -3.79
CA LEU A 24 10.85 -15.55 -2.61
C LEU A 24 11.86 -14.42 -2.44
N LEU A 25 13.16 -14.69 -2.60
CA LEU A 25 14.18 -13.64 -2.45
C LEU A 25 14.14 -12.63 -3.61
N ARG A 26 13.97 -13.13 -4.84
CA ARG A 26 13.79 -12.32 -6.06
C ARG A 26 12.53 -11.46 -6.02
N HIS A 27 11.58 -11.78 -5.13
CA HIS A 27 10.42 -10.93 -4.90
C HIS A 27 10.81 -9.61 -4.22
N PHE A 28 11.88 -9.53 -3.44
CA PHE A 28 12.21 -8.30 -2.69
C PHE A 28 13.43 -7.56 -3.24
N CYS A 29 14.36 -8.29 -3.84
CA CYS A 29 15.66 -7.78 -4.24
C CYS A 29 15.89 -8.01 -5.74
N LEU A 30 16.66 -7.13 -6.38
CA LEU A 30 17.19 -7.36 -7.73
C LEU A 30 18.22 -8.50 -7.70
N GLU A 31 18.58 -9.06 -8.86
CA GLU A 31 19.51 -10.20 -8.92
C GLU A 31 20.87 -9.89 -8.28
N ALA A 32 21.42 -8.70 -8.52
CA ALA A 32 22.69 -8.27 -7.92
C ALA A 32 22.60 -8.16 -6.38
N GLU A 33 21.47 -7.68 -5.86
CA GLU A 33 21.23 -7.57 -4.42
C GLU A 33 21.02 -8.95 -3.80
N CYS A 34 20.33 -9.87 -4.49
CA CYS A 34 20.20 -11.26 -4.07
C CYS A 34 21.57 -11.90 -3.88
N GLN A 35 22.49 -11.71 -4.84
CA GLN A 35 23.84 -12.23 -4.74
C GLN A 35 24.61 -11.64 -3.56
N ALA A 36 24.50 -10.31 -3.33
CA ALA A 36 25.12 -9.67 -2.18
C ALA A 36 24.59 -10.22 -0.84
N VAL A 37 23.27 -10.43 -0.73
CA VAL A 37 22.64 -11.01 0.46
C VAL A 37 23.16 -12.41 0.74
N LEU A 38 23.32 -13.24 -0.29
CA LEU A 38 23.82 -14.61 -0.17
C LEU A 38 25.31 -14.66 0.16
N THR A 39 26.12 -13.77 -0.41
CA THR A 39 27.54 -13.66 -0.07
C THR A 39 27.72 -13.25 1.39
N ALA A 40 26.96 -12.27 1.86
CA ALA A 40 26.98 -11.85 3.26
C ALA A 40 26.55 -12.97 4.22
N ALA A 41 25.57 -13.81 3.83
CA ALA A 41 25.18 -14.97 4.63
C ALA A 41 26.34 -15.95 4.81
N LYS A 42 27.08 -16.24 3.72
CA LYS A 42 28.24 -17.13 3.74
C LYS A 42 29.39 -16.57 4.58
N GLU A 43 29.65 -15.26 4.49
CA GLU A 43 30.68 -14.59 5.30
C GLU A 43 30.39 -14.67 6.80
N GLU A 44 29.12 -14.58 7.20
CA GLU A 44 28.71 -14.77 8.60
C GLU A 44 28.57 -16.26 9.01
N GLY A 45 28.82 -17.21 8.09
CA GLY A 45 28.76 -18.65 8.35
C GLY A 45 27.35 -19.24 8.31
N PHE A 46 26.37 -18.51 7.77
CA PHE A 46 25.01 -19.00 7.53
C PHE A 46 24.92 -19.61 6.14
N GLU A 47 25.29 -20.89 6.05
CA GLU A 47 25.05 -21.72 4.87
C GLU A 47 23.73 -22.49 5.00
N ARG A 48 23.03 -22.64 3.88
CA ARG A 48 21.71 -23.26 3.85
C ARG A 48 21.84 -24.79 3.93
N PRO A 49 21.28 -25.46 4.96
CA PRO A 49 21.31 -26.91 5.04
C PRO A 49 20.55 -27.58 3.89
N GLU A 50 20.88 -28.83 3.56
CA GLU A 50 20.13 -29.62 2.57
C GLU A 50 18.83 -30.18 3.15
N GLU A 51 18.89 -30.62 4.41
CA GLU A 51 17.79 -31.21 5.15
C GLU A 51 16.68 -30.20 5.46
N THR A 52 15.43 -30.61 5.28
CA THR A 52 14.28 -29.71 5.42
C THR A 52 14.10 -29.27 6.87
N ASP A 53 14.22 -30.18 7.83
CA ASP A 53 13.97 -29.87 9.24
C ASP A 53 15.04 -28.93 9.81
N GLU A 54 16.30 -29.13 9.40
CA GLU A 54 17.41 -28.23 9.76
C GLU A 54 17.20 -26.84 9.17
N ARG A 55 16.80 -26.73 7.91
CA ARG A 55 16.45 -25.44 7.28
C ARG A 55 15.35 -24.70 8.03
N LEU A 56 14.30 -25.39 8.46
CA LEU A 56 13.20 -24.79 9.22
C LEU A 56 13.67 -24.32 10.61
N ALA A 57 14.49 -25.12 11.29
CA ALA A 57 15.08 -24.75 12.57
C ALA A 57 15.99 -23.52 12.45
N ASP A 58 16.84 -23.47 11.42
CA ASP A 58 17.74 -22.34 11.20
C ASP A 58 17.01 -21.09 10.74
N ALA A 59 15.95 -21.21 9.92
CA ALA A 59 15.08 -20.09 9.58
C ALA A 59 14.43 -19.48 10.84
N ALA A 60 14.01 -20.32 11.79
CA ALA A 60 13.47 -19.86 13.07
C ALA A 60 14.52 -19.15 13.93
N LYS A 61 15.77 -19.63 13.96
CA LYS A 61 16.91 -18.97 14.65
C LYS A 61 17.26 -17.63 14.00
N LEU A 62 17.34 -17.57 12.67
CA LEU A 62 17.59 -16.34 11.94
C LEU A 62 16.52 -15.29 12.21
N ARG A 63 15.26 -15.70 12.33
CA ARG A 63 14.16 -14.82 12.75
C ARG A 63 14.37 -14.25 14.16
N THR A 64 14.82 -15.06 15.13
CA THR A 64 15.07 -14.55 16.49
C THR A 64 16.26 -13.59 16.52
N LEU A 65 17.36 -13.90 15.82
CA LEU A 65 18.49 -12.99 15.65
C LEU A 65 18.08 -11.67 14.97
N GLY A 66 17.20 -11.74 13.96
CA GLY A 66 16.63 -10.56 13.32
C GLY A 66 15.83 -9.69 14.29
N ASN A 67 15.08 -10.30 15.22
CA ASN A 67 14.35 -9.56 16.26
C ASN A 67 15.29 -8.85 17.23
N GLU A 68 16.40 -9.48 17.62
CA GLU A 68 17.42 -8.87 18.49
C GLU A 68 18.05 -7.65 17.84
N LYS A 69 18.44 -7.76 16.56
CA LYS A 69 18.95 -6.63 15.76
C LYS A 69 17.91 -5.52 15.62
N PHE A 70 16.64 -5.88 15.42
CA PHE A 70 15.55 -4.90 15.36
C PHE A 70 15.39 -4.14 16.67
N GLN A 71 15.49 -4.82 17.82
CA GLN A 71 15.46 -4.20 19.14
C GLN A 71 16.67 -3.28 19.38
N ALA A 72 17.83 -3.61 18.80
CA ALA A 72 19.02 -2.76 18.80
C ALA A 72 18.92 -1.55 17.83
N ASN A 73 17.78 -1.34 17.15
CA ASN A 73 17.58 -0.36 16.09
C ASN A 73 18.48 -0.55 14.86
N ASP A 74 19.14 -1.70 14.73
CA ASP A 74 19.88 -2.10 13.54
C ASP A 74 18.91 -2.73 12.54
N TYR A 75 18.19 -1.87 11.81
CA TYR A 75 17.16 -2.30 10.85
C TYR A 75 17.76 -2.98 9.61
N GLU A 76 19.00 -2.63 9.24
CA GLU A 76 19.69 -3.25 8.11
C GLU A 76 20.12 -4.68 8.46
N GLY A 77 20.80 -4.87 9.60
CA GLY A 77 21.16 -6.19 10.09
C GLY A 77 19.95 -7.08 10.36
N ALA A 78 18.84 -6.51 10.84
CA ALA A 78 17.57 -7.20 11.00
C ALA A 78 16.96 -7.64 9.65
N MET A 79 17.02 -6.77 8.65
CA MET A 79 16.56 -7.08 7.30
C MET A 79 17.35 -8.24 6.70
N MET A 80 18.68 -8.19 6.77
CA MET A 80 19.55 -9.23 6.20
C MET A 80 19.22 -10.61 6.78
N ARG A 81 19.09 -10.71 8.10
CA ARG A 81 18.70 -11.96 8.79
C ARG A 81 17.31 -12.45 8.40
N ALA A 82 16.35 -11.53 8.21
CA ALA A 82 15.02 -11.88 7.73
C ALA A 82 15.03 -12.35 6.27
N LEU A 83 15.87 -11.77 5.41
CA LEU A 83 16.05 -12.19 4.02
C LEU A 83 16.76 -13.55 3.92
N TRP A 84 17.72 -13.83 4.81
CA TRP A 84 18.35 -15.15 4.93
C TRP A 84 17.34 -16.20 5.38
N ALA A 85 16.52 -15.89 6.39
CA ALA A 85 15.43 -16.77 6.82
C ALA A 85 14.45 -17.03 5.67
N LEU A 86 14.12 -16.00 4.88
CA LEU A 86 13.27 -16.14 3.71
C LEU A 86 13.91 -17.05 2.65
N HIS A 87 15.20 -16.89 2.38
CA HIS A 87 15.94 -17.82 1.53
C HIS A 87 15.82 -19.24 2.08
N TYR A 88 15.99 -19.48 3.38
CA TYR A 88 15.91 -20.83 3.94
C TYR A 88 14.50 -21.45 3.81
N LEU A 89 13.47 -20.63 3.67
CA LEU A 89 12.07 -21.05 3.48
C LEU A 89 11.66 -21.15 2.00
N ASP A 90 12.54 -20.79 1.06
CA ASP A 90 12.26 -20.90 -0.38
C ASP A 90 12.48 -22.35 -0.85
N PHE A 91 11.40 -23.05 -1.16
CA PHE A 91 11.47 -24.43 -1.64
C PHE A 91 11.08 -24.46 -3.12
N SER A 92 11.98 -25.01 -3.97
CA SER A 92 11.65 -25.40 -5.35
C SER A 92 10.39 -26.28 -5.37
N GLN A 93 9.64 -26.26 -6.48
CA GLN A 93 8.41 -27.04 -6.60
C GLN A 93 8.67 -28.54 -6.35
N ALA A 94 9.76 -29.09 -6.87
CA ALA A 94 10.18 -30.47 -6.61
C ALA A 94 10.34 -30.78 -5.11
N LYS A 95 11.11 -29.97 -4.37
CA LYS A 95 11.29 -30.14 -2.91
C LYS A 95 9.99 -29.94 -2.12
N SER A 96 9.14 -29.00 -2.53
CA SER A 96 7.83 -28.78 -1.90
C SER A 96 6.92 -30.02 -2.04
N CYS A 97 7.00 -30.75 -3.16
CA CYS A 97 6.26 -32.02 -3.31
C CYS A 97 6.74 -33.12 -2.35
N LEU A 98 8.01 -33.11 -1.96
CA LEU A 98 8.60 -34.11 -1.05
C LEU A 98 8.30 -33.85 0.43
N GLN A 99 7.87 -32.64 0.79
CA GLN A 99 7.57 -32.28 2.18
C GLN A 99 6.31 -32.97 2.69
N THR A 100 6.37 -33.40 3.96
CA THR A 100 5.18 -33.86 4.69
C THR A 100 4.18 -32.72 4.88
N SER A 101 2.92 -33.04 5.13
CA SER A 101 1.89 -32.03 5.44
C SER A 101 2.29 -31.15 6.63
N ASP A 102 2.91 -31.75 7.65
CA ASP A 102 3.33 -31.05 8.86
C ASP A 102 4.50 -30.09 8.60
N GLN A 103 5.48 -30.52 7.79
CA GLN A 103 6.59 -29.66 7.36
C GLN A 103 6.10 -28.46 6.55
N LYS A 104 5.12 -28.66 5.65
CA LYS A 104 4.50 -27.56 4.89
C LYS A 104 3.82 -26.58 5.81
N GLN A 105 3.03 -27.07 6.76
CA GLN A 105 2.34 -26.23 7.74
C GLN A 105 3.34 -25.41 8.57
N ASN A 106 4.40 -26.06 9.07
CA ASN A 106 5.45 -25.40 9.86
C ASN A 106 6.22 -24.36 9.03
N SER A 107 6.58 -24.69 7.78
CA SER A 107 7.21 -23.76 6.85
C SER A 107 6.38 -22.50 6.63
N MET A 108 5.05 -22.66 6.47
CA MET A 108 4.14 -21.54 6.23
C MET A 108 3.95 -20.69 7.50
N ASP A 109 3.89 -21.29 8.70
CA ASP A 109 3.84 -20.56 9.97
C ASP A 109 5.10 -19.69 10.16
N ILE A 110 6.28 -20.28 9.96
CA ILE A 110 7.55 -19.54 10.07
C ILE A 110 7.59 -18.42 9.01
N LEU A 111 7.17 -18.71 7.77
CA LEU A 111 7.13 -17.74 6.68
C LEU A 111 6.26 -16.53 7.01
N ILE A 112 5.06 -16.73 7.57
CA ILE A 112 4.18 -15.61 7.96
C ILE A 112 4.85 -14.73 9.01
N ARG A 113 5.50 -15.34 10.00
CA ARG A 113 6.21 -14.58 11.05
C ARG A 113 7.36 -13.76 10.47
N VAL A 114 8.13 -14.35 9.55
CA VAL A 114 9.23 -13.66 8.86
C VAL A 114 8.70 -12.52 7.98
N LEU A 115 7.67 -12.77 7.15
CA LEU A 115 7.07 -11.76 6.27
C LEU A 115 6.42 -10.62 7.05
N SER A 116 5.77 -10.94 8.17
CA SER A 116 5.27 -9.93 9.09
C SER A 116 6.43 -9.03 9.54
N ASN A 117 7.47 -9.60 10.13
CA ASN A 117 8.64 -8.84 10.59
C ASN A 117 9.28 -8.02 9.48
N LEU A 118 9.45 -8.61 8.29
CA LEU A 118 10.05 -7.97 7.14
C LEU A 118 9.24 -6.73 6.69
N SER A 119 7.90 -6.83 6.67
CA SER A 119 7.03 -5.68 6.38
C SER A 119 7.22 -4.53 7.37
N LEU A 120 7.44 -4.83 8.66
CA LEU A 120 7.74 -3.81 9.67
C LEU A 120 9.14 -3.22 9.50
N ILE A 121 10.14 -4.06 9.22
CA ILE A 121 11.51 -3.61 8.98
C ILE A 121 11.54 -2.63 7.80
N PHE A 122 10.88 -2.97 6.69
CA PHE A 122 10.77 -2.08 5.54
C PHE A 122 10.08 -0.75 5.86
N LEU A 123 9.00 -0.76 6.67
CA LEU A 123 8.38 0.48 7.16
C LEU A 123 9.36 1.35 7.95
N ARG A 124 10.13 0.76 8.86
CA ARG A 124 11.11 1.51 9.67
C ARG A 124 12.24 2.09 8.82
N ARG A 125 12.58 1.44 7.70
CA ARG A 125 13.56 1.94 6.73
C ARG A 125 12.99 2.96 5.73
N GLY A 126 11.67 3.18 5.71
CA GLY A 126 11.01 4.05 4.72
C GLY A 126 10.79 3.40 3.36
N ASP A 127 10.99 2.09 3.23
CA ASP A 127 10.71 1.33 2.01
C ASP A 127 9.24 0.85 2.02
N ALA A 128 8.34 1.80 1.76
CA ALA A 128 6.91 1.51 1.70
C ALA A 128 6.55 0.54 0.55
N TYR A 129 7.37 0.48 -0.52
CA TYR A 129 7.11 -0.40 -1.66
C TYR A 129 7.28 -1.87 -1.27
N ASN A 130 8.44 -2.23 -0.73
CA ASN A 130 8.69 -3.61 -0.30
C ASN A 130 7.88 -4.01 0.94
N SER A 131 7.52 -3.05 1.79
CA SER A 131 6.62 -3.33 2.92
C SER A 131 5.23 -3.81 2.48
N VAL A 132 4.63 -3.16 1.46
CA VAL A 132 3.35 -3.60 0.88
C VAL A 132 3.49 -5.00 0.30
N ARG A 133 4.56 -5.26 -0.46
CA ARG A 133 4.82 -6.58 -1.07
C ARG A 133 4.97 -7.69 -0.03
N ALA A 134 5.70 -7.43 1.06
CA ALA A 134 5.87 -8.38 2.15
C ALA A 134 4.54 -8.67 2.84
N ALA A 135 3.71 -7.65 3.04
CA ALA A 135 2.39 -7.81 3.65
C ALA A 135 1.41 -8.56 2.73
N ASP A 136 1.43 -8.27 1.42
CA ASP A 136 0.60 -8.97 0.42
C ASP A 136 0.94 -10.45 0.37
N LEU A 137 2.23 -10.80 0.29
CA LEU A 137 2.68 -12.18 0.30
C LEU A 137 2.29 -12.89 1.60
N GLY A 138 2.44 -12.23 2.76
CA GLY A 138 2.05 -12.80 4.05
C GLY A 138 0.54 -13.06 4.15
N LEU A 139 -0.28 -12.15 3.62
CA LEU A 139 -1.74 -12.31 3.58
C LEU A 139 -2.17 -13.41 2.60
N GLU A 140 -1.45 -13.59 1.49
CA GLU A 140 -1.66 -14.70 0.57
C GLU A 140 -1.32 -16.04 1.21
N THR A 141 -0.18 -16.12 1.91
CA THR A 141 0.22 -17.31 2.67
C THR A 141 -0.81 -17.68 3.74
N LEU A 142 -1.34 -16.69 4.47
CA LEU A 142 -2.41 -16.90 5.46
C LEU A 142 -3.67 -17.55 4.87
N LYS A 143 -4.06 -17.20 3.64
CA LYS A 143 -5.25 -17.79 2.98
C LYS A 143 -5.06 -19.25 2.60
N ARG A 144 -3.81 -19.70 2.44
CA ARG A 144 -3.48 -21.07 2.04
C ARG A 144 -3.43 -22.04 3.23
N LEU A 145 -3.47 -21.51 4.46
CA LEU A 145 -3.44 -22.32 5.67
C LEU A 145 -4.84 -22.83 6.04
N PRO A 146 -5.01 -24.12 6.34
CA PRO A 146 -6.31 -24.71 6.69
C PRO A 146 -6.82 -24.29 8.07
N THR A 147 -5.95 -23.74 8.92
CA THR A 147 -6.23 -23.45 10.34
C THR A 147 -6.09 -21.95 10.62
N THR A 148 -7.04 -21.13 10.15
CA THR A 148 -7.01 -19.69 10.41
C THR A 148 -7.66 -19.34 11.75
N GLU A 149 -6.90 -19.46 12.84
CA GLU A 149 -7.17 -18.74 14.10
C GLU A 149 -6.18 -17.58 14.35
N ASP A 150 -5.14 -17.44 13.51
CA ASP A 150 -4.13 -16.36 13.62
C ASP A 150 -4.62 -15.01 13.09
N THR A 151 -5.80 -14.61 13.58
CA THR A 151 -6.38 -13.26 13.43
C THR A 151 -5.40 -12.16 13.83
N THR A 152 -4.48 -12.46 14.75
CA THR A 152 -3.43 -11.55 15.19
C THR A 152 -2.42 -11.21 14.10
N PHE A 153 -1.94 -12.20 13.33
CA PHE A 153 -0.99 -11.94 12.24
C PHE A 153 -1.67 -11.29 11.05
N GLN A 154 -2.91 -11.70 10.76
CA GLN A 154 -3.72 -11.05 9.73
C GLN A 154 -3.92 -9.56 10.03
N ALA A 155 -4.28 -9.21 11.27
CA ALA A 155 -4.43 -7.82 11.70
C ALA A 155 -3.12 -7.02 11.56
N LYS A 156 -1.98 -7.60 11.99
CA LYS A 156 -0.65 -6.97 11.87
C LYS A 156 -0.26 -6.71 10.43
N LEU A 157 -0.47 -7.68 9.54
CA LEU A 157 -0.13 -7.54 8.11
C LEU A 157 -1.02 -6.50 7.43
N LEU A 158 -2.33 -6.52 7.68
CA LEU A 158 -3.26 -5.51 7.17
C LEU A 158 -2.91 -4.11 7.68
N PHE A 159 -2.59 -3.98 8.96
CA PHE A 159 -2.17 -2.70 9.53
C PHE A 159 -0.90 -2.18 8.86
N ARG A 160 0.14 -3.01 8.74
CA ARG A 160 1.42 -2.63 8.12
C ARG A 160 1.25 -2.29 6.64
N ARG A 161 0.46 -3.06 5.90
CA ARG A 161 0.10 -2.75 4.50
C ARG A 161 -0.63 -1.42 4.39
N GLY A 162 -1.59 -1.17 5.27
CA GLY A 162 -2.35 0.08 5.30
C GLY A 162 -1.46 1.29 5.58
N VAL A 163 -0.54 1.19 6.55
CA VAL A 163 0.45 2.26 6.82
C VAL A 163 1.35 2.49 5.61
N ALA A 164 1.91 1.43 5.02
CA ALA A 164 2.79 1.54 3.86
C ALA A 164 2.09 2.14 2.62
N ARG A 165 0.82 1.77 2.38
CA ARG A 165 -0.03 2.40 1.34
C ARG A 165 -0.28 3.87 1.64
N GLY A 166 -0.47 4.23 2.91
CA GLY A 166 -0.59 5.61 3.35
C GLY A 166 0.67 6.44 3.03
N ASP A 167 1.86 5.89 3.27
CA ASP A 167 3.14 6.53 2.93
C ASP A 167 3.30 6.70 1.41
N ARG A 168 2.70 5.81 0.62
CA ARG A 168 2.60 5.89 -0.84
C ARG A 168 1.47 6.81 -1.35
N LYS A 169 0.73 7.46 -0.46
CA LYS A 169 -0.44 8.31 -0.77
C LYS A 169 -1.64 7.55 -1.37
N GLU A 170 -1.70 6.24 -1.19
CA GLU A 170 -2.82 5.39 -1.60
C GLU A 170 -3.89 5.35 -0.50
N PHE A 171 -4.43 6.51 -0.12
CA PHE A 171 -5.17 6.67 1.13
C PHE A 171 -6.47 5.85 1.20
N GLU A 172 -7.23 5.71 0.11
CA GLU A 172 -8.46 4.92 0.12
C GLU A 172 -8.19 3.43 0.36
N ALA A 173 -7.18 2.88 -0.32
CA ALA A 173 -6.76 1.49 -0.14
C ALA A 173 -6.16 1.26 1.26
N ALA A 174 -5.39 2.23 1.76
CA ALA A 174 -4.89 2.24 3.13
C ALA A 174 -6.03 2.21 4.16
N LEU A 175 -7.06 3.03 3.97
CA LEU A 175 -8.21 3.10 4.87
C LEU A 175 -9.00 1.78 4.89
N GLN A 176 -9.14 1.11 3.75
CA GLN A 176 -9.77 -0.20 3.68
C GLN A 176 -9.00 -1.23 4.52
N ASP A 177 -7.68 -1.35 4.31
CA ASP A 177 -6.85 -2.30 5.06
C ASP A 177 -6.89 -2.03 6.57
N LEU A 178 -6.80 -0.76 6.96
CA LEU A 178 -6.85 -0.37 8.37
C LEU A 178 -8.21 -0.67 9.00
N ARG A 179 -9.32 -0.52 8.26
CA ARG A 179 -10.66 -0.91 8.74
C ARG A 179 -10.78 -2.41 8.91
N GLU A 180 -10.23 -3.20 7.99
CA GLU A 180 -10.19 -4.66 8.12
C GLU A 180 -9.34 -5.07 9.34
N ALA A 181 -8.18 -4.44 9.54
CA ALA A 181 -7.37 -4.64 10.73
C ALA A 181 -8.13 -4.28 12.03
N ALA A 182 -8.87 -3.17 12.04
CA ALA A 182 -9.67 -2.75 13.19
C ALA A 182 -10.84 -3.69 13.52
N LYS A 183 -11.38 -4.42 12.53
CA LYS A 183 -12.40 -5.46 12.78
C LYS A 183 -11.80 -6.63 13.55
N LEU A 184 -10.55 -6.99 13.24
CA LEU A 184 -9.83 -8.08 13.90
C LEU A 184 -9.29 -7.67 15.28
N GLN A 185 -8.83 -6.43 15.43
CA GLN A 185 -8.27 -5.89 16.67
C GLN A 185 -8.87 -4.51 17.00
N PRO A 186 -10.12 -4.46 17.50
CA PRO A 186 -10.83 -3.20 17.75
C PRO A 186 -10.28 -2.38 18.92
N SER A 187 -9.58 -3.05 19.85
CA SER A 187 -8.96 -2.41 21.01
C SER A 187 -7.65 -1.70 20.69
N ASP A 188 -7.03 -1.99 19.55
CA ASP A 188 -5.74 -1.40 19.17
C ASP A 188 -5.86 0.12 18.96
N ARG A 189 -5.01 0.88 19.67
CA ARG A 189 -4.99 2.35 19.60
C ARG A 189 -4.20 2.85 18.39
N GLU A 190 -3.18 2.13 17.95
CA GLU A 190 -2.37 2.50 16.80
C GLU A 190 -3.17 2.39 15.51
N ILE A 191 -3.95 1.32 15.36
CA ILE A 191 -4.85 1.14 14.21
C ILE A 191 -5.86 2.30 14.14
N ARG A 192 -6.50 2.65 15.26
CA ARG A 192 -7.46 3.77 15.32
C ARG A 192 -6.80 5.10 14.94
N ARG A 193 -5.61 5.37 15.47
CA ARG A 193 -4.84 6.59 15.12
C ARG A 193 -4.49 6.61 13.63
N ALA A 194 -4.08 5.49 13.05
CA ALA A 194 -3.78 5.39 11.62
C ALA A 194 -5.03 5.63 10.76
N ILE A 195 -6.19 5.10 11.16
CA ILE A 195 -7.48 5.36 10.49
C ILE A 195 -7.79 6.85 10.48
N ASP A 196 -7.66 7.53 11.62
CA ASP A 196 -8.00 8.95 11.73
C ASP A 196 -7.03 9.83 10.93
N ASN A 197 -5.73 9.50 10.98
CA ASN A 197 -4.74 10.13 10.09
C ASN A 197 -5.10 9.93 8.62
N CYS A 198 -5.50 8.71 8.24
CA CYS A 198 -5.85 8.40 6.85
C CYS A 198 -7.09 9.18 6.39
N LYS A 199 -8.15 9.26 7.21
CA LYS A 199 -9.34 10.07 6.93
C LYS A 199 -8.99 11.53 6.73
N GLU A 200 -8.12 12.07 7.57
CA GLU A 200 -7.69 13.47 7.46
C GLU A 200 -6.90 13.68 6.16
N ARG A 201 -6.02 12.75 5.79
CA ARG A 201 -5.31 12.81 4.50
C ARG A 201 -6.27 12.75 3.31
N ILE A 202 -7.28 11.89 3.34
CA ILE A 202 -8.33 11.83 2.29
C ILE A 202 -9.09 13.15 2.21
N ARG A 203 -9.44 13.75 3.37
CA ARG A 203 -10.11 15.05 3.42
C ARG A 203 -9.26 16.15 2.81
N LEU A 204 -7.95 16.15 3.08
CA LEU A 204 -7.02 17.12 2.50
C LEU A 204 -6.81 16.91 1.00
N ASP A 205 -6.70 15.66 0.55
CA ASP A 205 -6.48 15.30 -0.87
C ASP A 205 -7.68 15.66 -1.75
N ARG A 206 -8.91 15.45 -1.24
CA ARG A 206 -10.15 15.84 -1.93
C ARG A 206 -10.39 17.36 -1.96
N GLY A 207 -9.61 18.16 -1.23
CA GLY A 207 -9.83 19.58 -1.06
C GLY A 207 -10.95 19.91 -0.08
N ALA A 208 -11.27 21.21 0.09
CA ALA A 208 -12.37 21.58 0.98
C ALA A 208 -13.69 20.99 0.43
N PRO A 209 -14.65 20.58 1.28
CA PRO A 209 -15.95 20.10 0.80
C PRO A 209 -16.67 21.07 -0.16
N ASP A 210 -16.32 22.36 -0.08
CA ASP A 210 -16.82 23.44 -0.93
C ASP A 210 -16.05 23.62 -2.26
N ASP A 211 -14.93 22.92 -2.47
CA ASP A 211 -14.18 22.90 -3.74
C ASP A 211 -14.71 21.85 -4.71
N VAL A 212 -15.51 20.89 -4.23
CA VAL A 212 -16.27 19.96 -5.07
C VAL A 212 -17.23 20.78 -5.94
N TRP A 213 -17.16 20.61 -7.25
CA TRP A 213 -18.01 21.32 -8.20
C TRP A 213 -19.51 21.04 -7.88
N ARG A 214 -20.26 22.12 -7.61
CA ARG A 214 -21.69 22.09 -7.21
C ARG A 214 -22.60 22.69 -8.29
N GLY A 215 -22.24 22.53 -9.56
CA GLY A 215 -23.11 22.89 -10.68
C GLY A 215 -24.02 21.72 -11.06
N HIS A 216 -25.04 21.98 -11.88
CA HIS A 216 -25.69 20.92 -12.63
C HIS A 216 -24.86 20.62 -13.89
N PHE A 217 -24.80 19.36 -14.36
CA PHE A 217 -23.84 18.92 -15.39
C PHE A 217 -24.01 19.66 -16.72
N THR A 218 -25.21 20.17 -16.96
CA THR A 218 -25.57 20.95 -18.14
C THR A 218 -25.32 22.45 -17.96
N ASP A 219 -24.92 22.92 -16.78
CA ASP A 219 -24.59 24.32 -16.56
C ASP A 219 -23.27 24.69 -17.28
N MET A 220 -23.26 25.86 -17.90
CA MET A 220 -22.05 26.36 -18.56
C MET A 220 -20.89 26.51 -17.54
N PRO A 221 -19.64 26.15 -17.90
CA PRO A 221 -18.51 26.12 -16.95
C PRO A 221 -18.24 27.46 -16.24
N VAL A 222 -18.51 28.56 -16.92
CA VAL A 222 -18.24 29.92 -16.42
C VAL A 222 -19.26 30.35 -15.34
N THR A 223 -20.53 29.95 -15.47
CA THR A 223 -21.59 30.31 -14.50
C THR A 223 -21.51 29.48 -13.23
N SER A 224 -21.14 28.20 -13.35
CA SER A 224 -20.96 27.29 -12.21
C SER A 224 -19.74 27.70 -11.33
N ALA A 225 -18.62 28.10 -11.94
CA ALA A 225 -17.44 28.56 -11.19
C ALA A 225 -17.64 29.92 -10.49
N ALA A 226 -18.38 30.84 -11.11
CA ALA A 226 -18.71 32.15 -10.51
C ALA A 226 -19.66 31.99 -9.31
N SER A 227 -20.73 31.19 -9.46
CA SER A 227 -21.69 30.94 -8.38
C SER A 227 -21.07 30.21 -7.17
N ALA A 228 -20.15 29.28 -7.40
CA ALA A 228 -19.40 28.61 -6.33
C ALA A 228 -18.49 29.58 -5.54
N ARG A 229 -17.83 30.53 -6.22
CA ARG A 229 -17.03 31.58 -5.56
C ARG A 229 -17.88 32.51 -4.70
N CYS A 230 -19.03 32.96 -5.19
CA CYS A 230 -19.96 33.80 -4.42
C CYS A 230 -20.46 33.08 -3.17
N ARG A 231 -20.82 31.79 -3.27
CA ARG A 231 -21.24 30.98 -2.11
C ARG A 231 -20.12 30.83 -1.06
N ARG A 232 -18.87 30.62 -1.49
CA ARG A 232 -17.71 30.56 -0.58
C ARG A 232 -17.49 31.89 0.17
N CYS A 233 -17.61 33.01 -0.53
CA CYS A 233 -17.49 34.34 0.07
C CYS A 233 -18.59 34.57 1.12
N TRP A 234 -19.84 34.25 0.80
CA TRP A 234 -20.98 34.36 1.70
C TRP A 234 -20.88 33.48 2.95
N LYS A 235 -20.43 32.22 2.84
CA LYS A 235 -20.22 31.36 4.01
C LYS A 235 -19.09 31.85 4.90
N ARG A 236 -17.96 32.31 4.32
CA ARG A 236 -16.86 32.91 5.10
C ARG A 236 -17.36 34.12 5.88
N LEU A 237 -18.15 34.96 5.24
CA LEU A 237 -18.79 36.13 5.86
C LEU A 237 -19.76 35.77 6.99
N GLY A 238 -20.50 34.67 6.88
CA GLY A 238 -21.36 34.18 7.96
C GLY A 238 -20.60 33.50 9.13
N SER A 239 -19.39 33.00 8.89
CA SER A 239 -18.54 32.37 9.92
C SER A 239 -17.67 33.34 10.71
N LEU A 240 -17.35 34.51 10.13
CA LEU A 240 -16.89 35.65 10.90
C LEU A 240 -18.13 36.21 11.61
N ALA A 241 -18.17 36.17 12.94
CA ALA A 241 -19.27 36.75 13.72
C ALA A 241 -19.32 38.27 13.44
N VAL A 242 -20.03 38.68 12.39
CA VAL A 242 -20.25 40.08 12.05
C VAL A 242 -21.41 40.56 12.91
N ASP A 243 -21.14 41.56 13.75
CA ASP A 243 -22.17 42.24 14.54
C ASP A 243 -23.35 42.63 13.63
N PRO A 244 -24.62 42.43 14.05
CA PRO A 244 -25.81 42.65 13.23
C PRO A 244 -25.92 44.05 12.61
N GLN A 245 -25.20 45.02 13.18
CA GLN A 245 -25.20 46.43 12.75
C GLN A 245 -24.35 46.69 11.48
N HIS A 246 -23.42 45.81 11.13
CA HIS A 246 -22.50 45.99 9.99
C HIS A 246 -22.82 45.11 8.77
N LEU A 247 -23.79 44.20 8.90
CA LEU A 247 -24.29 43.36 7.80
C LEU A 247 -24.71 44.16 6.54
N PRO A 248 -25.52 45.24 6.61
CA PRO A 248 -25.99 45.92 5.41
C PRO A 248 -24.86 46.63 4.65
N THR A 249 -23.84 47.12 5.35
CA THR A 249 -22.68 47.80 4.75
C THR A 249 -21.78 46.81 4.01
N LEU A 250 -21.56 45.61 4.57
CA LEU A 250 -20.84 44.54 3.89
C LEU A 250 -21.62 44.00 2.68
N MET A 251 -22.94 43.83 2.81
CA MET A 251 -23.81 43.39 1.70
C MET A 251 -23.69 44.29 0.47
N MET A 252 -23.63 45.61 0.66
CA MET A 252 -23.44 46.58 -0.42
C MET A 252 -22.07 46.41 -1.11
N ILE A 253 -20.99 46.24 -0.35
CA ILE A 253 -19.63 46.10 -0.88
C ILE A 253 -19.48 44.83 -1.73
N PHE A 254 -20.13 43.73 -1.35
CA PHE A 254 -20.06 42.45 -2.08
C PHE A 254 -21.13 42.28 -3.18
N ALA A 255 -22.23 43.04 -3.14
CA ALA A 255 -23.23 43.07 -4.21
C ALA A 255 -22.79 43.93 -5.40
N LEU A 256 -21.95 44.94 -5.16
CA LEU A 256 -21.43 45.85 -6.19
C LEU A 256 -20.71 45.14 -7.36
N PRO A 257 -19.81 44.16 -7.15
CA PRO A 257 -19.18 43.42 -8.25
C PRO A 257 -20.17 42.58 -9.07
N ILE A 258 -21.22 42.07 -8.43
CA ILE A 258 -22.28 41.27 -9.09
C ILE A 258 -23.15 42.21 -9.95
N LEU A 259 -23.54 43.38 -9.43
CA LEU A 259 -24.27 44.38 -10.20
C LEU A 259 -23.44 44.91 -11.38
N VAL A 260 -22.16 45.21 -11.17
CA VAL A 260 -21.25 45.73 -12.21
C VAL A 260 -21.04 44.73 -13.35
N THR A 261 -21.18 43.42 -13.09
CA THR A 261 -21.03 42.38 -14.12
C THR A 261 -22.35 41.97 -14.79
N LEU A 262 -23.49 42.07 -14.09
CA LEU A 262 -24.81 41.74 -14.63
C LEU A 262 -25.47 42.89 -15.40
N VAL A 263 -25.31 44.14 -14.95
CA VAL A 263 -25.95 45.31 -15.58
C VAL A 263 -25.55 45.50 -17.05
N PRO A 264 -24.26 45.35 -17.46
CA PRO A 264 -23.89 45.46 -18.88
C PRO A 264 -24.51 44.35 -19.74
N ARG A 265 -24.73 43.16 -19.18
CA ARG A 265 -25.29 42.00 -19.90
C ARG A 265 -26.79 42.09 -20.08
N ILE A 266 -27.50 42.60 -19.07
CA ILE A 266 -28.93 42.89 -19.17
C ILE A 266 -29.17 44.00 -20.19
N LEU A 267 -28.32 45.04 -20.20
CA LEU A 267 -28.37 46.10 -21.21
C LEU A 267 -28.05 45.59 -22.62
N GLN A 268 -27.11 44.65 -22.79
CA GLN A 268 -26.86 44.02 -24.10
C GLN A 268 -28.04 43.16 -24.57
N PHE A 269 -28.71 42.44 -23.67
CA PHE A 269 -29.85 41.59 -23.99
C PHE A 269 -31.08 42.43 -24.41
N VAL A 270 -31.37 43.52 -23.70
CA VAL A 270 -32.44 44.48 -24.04
C VAL A 270 -32.16 45.23 -25.34
N ARG A 271 -30.90 45.38 -25.75
CA ARG A 271 -30.52 46.03 -27.02
C ARG A 271 -30.56 45.08 -28.22
N GLN A 272 -30.69 43.77 -28.00
CA GLN A 272 -30.81 42.73 -29.02
C GLN A 272 -32.23 42.17 -29.15
N SER A 273 -33.17 42.63 -28.32
CA SER A 273 -34.62 42.38 -28.44
C SER A 273 -35.31 43.60 -29.03
#